data_AF-A0A7J6NTM0-F1
#
_entry.id   AF-A0A7J6NTM0-F1
#
_cell.length_a   1.000
_cell.length_b   1.000
_cell.length_c   1.000
_cell.angle_alpha   90.00
_cell.angle_beta   90.00
_cell.angle_gamma   90.00
#
_symmetry.space_group_name_H-M   'P 1'
#
loop_
_entity.id
_entity.type
_entity.pdbx_description
1 polymer ?
#
loop_
_entity_poly.entity_id
_entity_poly.type
_entity_poly.pdbx_seq_one_letter_code
_entity_poly.pdbx_strand_id
1 'polypeptide(L)' 'MAEVMIDPVRLPGSGQIMDRRHIVRIILSDDHDPFTREPLKVEDLEPLPELRDEIHAFCKKHNIDLDEAME' A
#
# COMPACT_ATOMS: atom_id res chain seq x y z
N MET A 1 6.90 -8.10 11.08
CA MET A 1 5.49 -7.93 11.51
C MET A 1 4.66 -7.67 10.27
N ALA A 2 3.39 -8.04 10.28
CA ALA A 2 2.46 -7.67 9.22
C ALA A 2 1.52 -6.61 9.79
N GLU A 3 1.30 -5.54 9.04
CA GLU A 3 0.47 -4.40 9.42
C GLU A 3 -0.72 -4.28 8.46
N VAL A 4 -1.79 -3.64 8.93
CA VAL A 4 -2.96 -3.37 8.09
C VAL A 4 -2.61 -2.26 7.10
N MET A 5 -3.00 -2.44 5.83
CA MET A 5 -2.83 -1.41 4.80
C MET A 5 -3.79 -0.24 5.05
N ILE A 6 -3.26 0.97 5.22
CA ILE A 6 -4.07 2.17 5.42
C ILE A 6 -4.45 2.80 4.09
N ASP A 7 -3.51 2.81 3.15
CA ASP A 7 -3.72 3.37 1.80
C ASP A 7 -3.26 2.34 0.75
N PRO A 8 -4.09 1.33 0.46
CA PRO A 8 -3.74 0.28 -0.49
C PRO A 8 -3.60 0.83 -1.91
N VAL A 9 -2.49 0.47 -2.55
CA VAL A 9 -2.18 0.77 -3.96
C VAL A 9 -1.82 -0.50 -4.69
N ARG A 10 -2.21 -0.59 -5.97
CA ARG A 10 -1.84 -1.67 -6.88
C ARG A 10 -0.60 -1.28 -7.69
N LEU A 11 0.31 -2.23 -7.82
CA LEU A 11 1.48 -2.12 -8.68
C LEU A 11 1.09 -2.64 -10.08
N PRO A 12 1.27 -1.86 -11.16
CA PRO A 12 0.79 -2.23 -12.49
C PRO A 12 1.55 -3.40 -13.12
N GLY A 13 2.84 -3.55 -12.83
CA GLY A 13 3.68 -4.64 -13.36
C GLY A 13 3.37 -5.99 -12.72
N SER A 14 3.45 -6.07 -11.39
CA SER A 14 3.23 -7.31 -10.63
C SER A 14 1.76 -7.61 -10.32
N GLY A 15 0.87 -6.62 -10.41
CA GLY A 15 -0.53 -6.72 -9.98
C GLY A 15 -0.72 -6.85 -8.47
N GLN A 16 0.37 -6.76 -7.69
CA GLN A 16 0.33 -6.86 -6.23
C GLN A 16 -0.27 -5.61 -5.60
N ILE A 17 -0.83 -5.77 -4.40
CA ILE A 17 -1.40 -4.67 -3.62
C ILE A 17 -0.54 -4.48 -2.37
N MET A 18 -0.09 -3.24 -2.14
CA MET A 18 0.73 -2.88 -0.98
C MET A 18 0.23 -1.57 -0.37
N ASP A 19 0.66 -1.27 0.85
CA ASP A 19 0.46 0.07 1.42
C ASP A 19 1.35 1.09 0.72
N ARG A 20 0.76 2.24 0.35
CA ARG A 20 1.45 3.33 -0.37
C ARG A 20 2.75 3.74 0.31
N ARG A 21 2.77 3.86 1.65
CA ARG A 21 3.93 4.40 2.40
C ARG A 21 5.13 3.47 2.25
N HIS A 22 4.89 2.17 2.28
CA HIS A 22 5.92 1.15 2.12
C HIS A 22 6.46 1.11 0.69
N ILE A 23 5.60 1.04 -0.32
CA ILE A 23 6.07 0.96 -1.71
C ILE A 23 6.77 2.25 -2.16
N VAL A 24 6.29 3.42 -1.71
CA VAL A 24 6.95 4.71 -1.98
C VAL A 24 8.36 4.73 -1.39
N ARG A 25 8.55 4.24 -0.16
CA ARG A 25 9.89 4.16 0.44
C ARG A 25 10.83 3.25 -0.34
N ILE A 26 10.33 2.14 -0.88
CA ILE A 26 11.12 1.23 -1.73
C ILE A 26 11.51 1.96 -3.01
N ILE A 27 10.55 2.53 -3.74
CA ILE A 27 10.80 3.24 -5.00
C ILE A 27 11.78 4.41 -4.80
N LEU A 28 11.62 5.20 -3.73
CA LEU A 28 12.54 6.29 -3.40
C LEU A 28 13.97 5.82 -3.09
N SER A 29 14.14 4.55 -2.69
CA SER A 29 15.45 3.97 -2.43
C SER A 29 16.03 3.31 -3.68
N ASP A 30 15.19 2.62 -4.44
CA ASP A 30 15.55 1.81 -5.59
C ASP A 30 14.29 1.73 -6.49
N ASP A 31 14.32 2.39 -7.65
CA ASP A 31 13.17 2.65 -8.56
C ASP A 31 12.60 1.37 -9.23
N HIS A 32 12.30 0.33 -8.47
CA HIS A 32 11.83 -0.97 -8.97
C HIS A 32 10.68 -1.58 -8.16
N ASP A 33 9.90 -2.44 -8.82
CA ASP A 33 8.90 -3.29 -8.20
C ASP A 33 9.58 -4.37 -7.34
N PRO A 34 9.26 -4.51 -6.04
CA PRO A 34 9.94 -5.44 -5.13
C PRO A 34 9.74 -6.93 -5.48
N PHE A 35 8.78 -7.27 -6.33
CA PHE A 35 8.46 -8.63 -6.75
C PHE A 35 9.03 -8.99 -8.12
N THR A 36 8.93 -8.10 -9.10
CA THR A 36 9.39 -8.37 -10.48
C THR A 36 10.76 -7.76 -10.79
N ARG A 37 11.21 -6.79 -9.98
CA ARG A 37 12.41 -5.96 -10.20
C ARG A 37 12.36 -5.12 -11.47
N GLU A 38 11.17 -4.95 -12.03
CA GLU A 38 10.95 -4.07 -13.17
C GLU A 38 10.94 -2.60 -12.71
N PRO A 39 11.36 -1.65 -13.56
CA PRO A 39 11.36 -0.24 -13.21
C PRO A 39 9.93 0.22 -12.90
N LEU A 40 9.76 0.89 -11.76
CA LEU A 40 8.46 1.35 -11.27
C LEU A 40 8.60 2.72 -10.62
N LYS A 41 7.72 3.66 -10.96
CA LYS A 41 7.69 4.99 -10.34
C LYS A 41 6.47 5.17 -9.44
N VAL A 42 6.56 6.13 -8.53
CA VAL A 42 5.46 6.48 -7.62
C VAL A 42 4.20 6.91 -8.36
N GLU A 43 4.35 7.58 -9.51
CA GLU A 43 3.25 8.03 -10.36
C GLU A 43 2.48 6.87 -11.03
N ASP A 44 3.12 5.70 -11.18
CA ASP A 44 2.52 4.51 -11.79
C ASP A 44 1.63 3.73 -10.81
N LEU A 45 1.62 4.11 -9.52
CA LEU A 45 0.86 3.41 -8.49
C LEU A 45 -0.64 3.69 -8.62
N GLU A 46 -1.44 2.63 -8.74
CA GLU A 46 -2.88 2.72 -8.90
C GLU A 46 -3.58 2.70 -7.52
N PRO A 47 -4.20 3.80 -7.06
CA PRO A 47 -4.92 3.81 -5.79
C PRO A 47 -6.16 2.89 -5.82
N LEU A 48 -6.42 2.19 -4.72
CA LEU A 48 -7.59 1.33 -4.55
C LEU A 48 -8.55 1.89 -3.48
N PRO A 49 -9.33 2.95 -3.79
CA PRO A 49 -10.19 3.62 -2.81
C PRO A 49 -11.30 2.71 -2.28
N GLU A 50 -11.87 1.82 -3.10
CA GLU A 50 -12.91 0.89 -2.66
C GLU A 50 -12.37 -0.09 -1.61
N LEU A 51 -11.22 -0.70 -1.88
CA LEU A 51 -10.55 -1.60 -0.94
C LEU A 51 -10.14 -0.88 0.35
N ARG A 52 -9.67 0.37 0.24
CA ARG A 52 -9.36 1.20 1.39
C ARG A 52 -10.57 1.33 2.30
N ASP A 53 -11.73 1.66 1.72
CA ASP A 53 -12.96 1.85 2.48
C ASP A 53 -13.43 0.54 3.13
N GLU A 54 -13.28 -0.61 2.45
CA GLU A 54 -13.54 -1.94 3.01
C GLU A 54 -12.62 -2.26 4.20
N ILE A 55 -11.33 -2.00 4.07
CA ILE A 55 -10.35 -2.20 5.15
C ILE A 55 -10.68 -1.29 6.34
N HIS A 56 -10.98 -0.02 6.10
CA HIS A 56 -11.34 0.94 7.15
C HIS A 56 -12.63 0.53 7.86
N ALA A 57 -13.63 0.05 7.12
CA ALA A 57 -14.87 -0.48 7.70
C ALA A 57 -14.61 -1.73 8.55
N PHE A 58 -13.73 -2.63 8.09
CA PHE A 58 -13.31 -3.80 8.86
C PHE A 58 -12.60 -3.39 10.16
N CYS A 59 -11.62 -2.50 10.08
CA CYS A 59 -10.89 -2.00 11.24
C CYS A 59 -11.81 -1.34 12.26
N LYS A 60 -12.71 -0.46 11.81
CA LYS A 60 -13.71 0.18 12.65
C LYS A 60 -14.65 -0.82 13.33
N LYS A 61 -15.09 -1.86 12.61
CA LYS A 61 -15.94 -2.92 13.15
C LYS A 61 -15.23 -3.75 14.22
N HIS A 62 -13.92 -3.94 14.08
CA HIS A 62 -13.11 -4.78 14.94
C HIS A 62 -12.30 -3.99 16.00
N ASN A 63 -12.57 -2.69 16.15
CA ASN A 63 -11.83 -1.80 17.08
C ASN A 63 -10.30 -1.86 16.84
N ILE A 64 -9.88 -1.99 15.58
CA ILE A 64 -8.47 -1.91 15.18
C ILE A 64 -8.13 -0.43 15.01
N ASP A 65 -7.19 0.04 15.81
CA ASP A 65 -6.71 1.41 15.74
C ASP A 65 -5.78 1.58 14.53
N LEU A 66 -6.09 2.55 13.67
CA LEU A 66 -5.31 2.86 12.47
C LEU A 66 -4.41 4.09 12.67
N ASP A 67 -4.53 4.76 13.82
CA ASP A 67 -3.84 6.03 14.11
C ASP A 67 -2.35 5.81 14.40
N GLU A 68 -1.98 4.67 15.00
CA GLU A 68 -0.57 4.33 15.33
C GLU A 68 0.36 4.22 14.12
N ALA A 69 -0.16 3.99 12.91
CA ALA A 69 0.68 3.81 11.73
C ALA A 69 0.93 5.11 10.95
N MET A 70 0.36 6.25 11.37
CA MET A 70 0.57 7.60 10.79
C MET A 70 1.78 8.38 11.35
N GLU A 71 2.51 7.82 12.31
CA GLU A 71 3.74 8.40 12.87
C GLU A 71 5.01 7.93 12.13
#